data_AF-A0AAE0FC74-F1
#
_entry.id   AF-A0AAE0FC74-F1
#
_cell.length_a   1.000
_cell.length_b   1.000
_cell.length_c   1.000
_cell.angle_alpha   90.00
_cell.angle_beta   90.00
_cell.angle_gamma   90.00
#
_symmetry.space_group_name_H-M   'P 1'
#
loop_
_entity.id
_entity.type
_entity.pdbx_description
1 polymer ?
#
loop_
_entity_poly.entity_id
_entity_poly.type
_entity_poly.pdbx_seq_one_letter_code
_entity_poly.pdbx_strand_id
1 'polypeptide(L)'
;MRCEANFEVVDKRPSMTRVSTCVEVIYDTKPTTSLNNRFMPLEGLRTDAVFNVDDDVEVTCNALKLAHKNRWTVWLTGQYSIILTKACFMHQDYLDLYSNQVPKDLLLYVERQRNCEDILMQFAVSNATKLPPVWVAGSYVDTGWYNGISTTGGHADVRY
;
A
#
# COMPACT_ATOMS: atom_id res chain seq x y z
N MET A 1 15.54 -20.76 -9.44
CA MET A 1 14.27 -20.42 -10.12
C MET A 1 14.19 -18.89 -10.19
N ARG A 2 14.49 -18.32 -11.35
CA ARG A 2 14.24 -16.91 -11.66
C ARG A 2 12.84 -16.83 -12.28
N CYS A 3 11.99 -15.95 -11.79
CA CYS A 3 10.82 -15.51 -12.54
C CYS A 3 11.30 -14.39 -13.46
N GLU A 4 11.56 -14.70 -14.73
CA GLU A 4 11.76 -13.68 -15.76
C GLU A 4 10.38 -13.29 -16.29
N ALA A 5 9.98 -12.04 -16.06
CA ALA A 5 8.80 -11.46 -16.67
C ALA A 5 9.16 -11.06 -18.11
N ASN A 6 8.75 -11.88 -19.08
CA ASN A 6 8.85 -11.53 -20.49
C ASN A 6 7.80 -10.45 -20.80
N PHE A 7 8.27 -9.26 -21.13
CA PHE A 7 7.44 -8.14 -21.56
C PHE A 7 7.18 -8.30 -23.07
N GLU A 8 6.01 -8.81 -23.44
CA GLU A 8 5.55 -8.80 -24.83
C GLU A 8 4.40 -7.78 -24.97
N VAL A 9 4.58 -6.82 -25.89
CA VAL A 9 3.50 -5.97 -26.38
C VAL A 9 2.55 -6.86 -27.18
N VAL A 10 1.37 -7.14 -26.62
CA VAL A 10 0.43 -8.10 -27.21
C VAL A 10 -0.26 -7.50 -28.44
N ASP A 11 0.12 -7.96 -29.63
CA ASP A 11 -0.69 -7.88 -30.85
C ASP A 11 -1.75 -9.00 -30.86
N LYS A 12 -2.98 -8.67 -31.24
CA LYS A 12 -4.17 -9.53 -31.07
C LYS A 12 -4.28 -10.56 -32.19
N ARG A 13 -3.91 -11.83 -31.94
CA ARG A 13 -4.56 -13.01 -32.54
C ARG A 13 -4.61 -14.18 -31.54
N PRO A 14 -5.74 -14.91 -31.41
CA PRO A 14 -5.85 -15.97 -30.41
C PRO A 14 -5.42 -17.32 -30.98
N SER A 15 -4.59 -18.07 -30.24
CA SER A 15 -4.60 -19.53 -30.26
C SER A 15 -4.43 -20.07 -28.83
N MET A 16 -5.13 -21.16 -28.55
CA MET A 16 -5.57 -21.61 -27.24
C MET A 16 -4.68 -22.73 -26.69
N THR A 17 -3.96 -22.53 -25.57
CA THR A 17 -3.70 -23.51 -24.46
C THR A 17 -2.61 -23.03 -23.48
N ARG A 18 -3.02 -22.24 -22.49
CA ARG A 18 -2.51 -22.18 -21.10
C ARG A 18 -3.31 -21.07 -20.43
N VAL A 19 -4.06 -21.36 -19.37
CA VAL A 19 -4.56 -20.28 -18.49
C VAL A 19 -3.37 -19.81 -17.67
N SER A 20 -2.46 -19.09 -18.32
CA SER A 20 -1.71 -18.03 -17.65
C SER A 20 -2.77 -16.98 -17.39
N THR A 21 -3.27 -16.87 -16.16
CA THR A 21 -3.99 -15.66 -15.77
C THR A 21 -2.95 -14.54 -15.81
N CYS A 22 -2.73 -13.95 -16.98
CA CYS A 22 -1.98 -12.72 -17.07
C CYS A 22 -2.69 -11.73 -16.16
N VAL A 23 -2.03 -11.37 -15.06
CA VAL A 23 -2.54 -10.34 -14.15
C VAL A 23 -2.46 -9.04 -14.94
N GLU A 24 -3.58 -8.34 -15.01
CA GLU A 24 -3.66 -7.04 -15.67
C GLU A 24 -2.79 -6.04 -14.89
N VAL A 25 -1.87 -5.37 -15.58
CA VAL A 25 -1.06 -4.29 -15.02
C VAL A 25 -1.57 -2.99 -15.62
N ILE A 26 -2.06 -2.11 -14.76
CA ILE A 26 -2.61 -0.81 -15.14
C ILE A 26 -1.65 0.27 -14.64
N TYR A 27 -1.20 1.13 -15.56
CA TYR A 27 -0.42 2.32 -15.22
C TYR A 27 -1.37 3.50 -15.00
N ASP A 28 -1.53 3.91 -13.74
CA ASP A 28 -2.31 5.08 -13.35
C ASP A 28 -1.39 6.28 -13.13
N THR A 29 -1.20 7.07 -14.19
CA THR A 29 -0.34 8.26 -14.17
C THR A 29 -1.06 9.45 -13.53
N LYS A 30 -0.45 10.05 -12.50
CA LYS A 30 -0.99 11.25 -11.83
C LYS A 30 -0.28 12.54 -12.27
N PRO A 31 -0.96 13.69 -12.25
CA PRO A 31 -0.39 14.98 -12.69
C PRO A 31 0.61 15.58 -11.68
N THR A 32 0.69 15.04 -10.47
CA THR A 32 1.56 15.52 -9.39
C THR A 32 2.41 14.40 -8.81
N THR A 33 3.40 14.75 -7.99
CA THR A 33 4.21 13.80 -7.21
C THR A 33 3.75 13.71 -5.75
N SER A 34 2.47 14.00 -5.50
CA SER A 34 1.87 13.94 -4.17
C SER A 34 1.93 12.53 -3.59
N LEU A 35 2.23 12.40 -2.30
CA LEU A 35 2.09 11.10 -1.61
C LEU A 35 0.62 10.66 -1.47
N ASN A 36 -0.33 11.62 -1.48
CA ASN A 36 -1.77 11.31 -1.44
C ASN A 36 -2.23 10.50 -2.66
N ASN A 37 -1.50 10.57 -3.77
CA ASN A 37 -1.87 9.94 -5.03
C ASN A 37 -2.08 8.43 -4.92
N ARG A 38 -1.34 7.74 -4.03
CA ARG A 38 -1.45 6.29 -3.80
C ARG A 38 -2.78 5.86 -3.17
N PHE A 39 -3.57 6.81 -2.66
CA PHE A 39 -4.84 6.57 -2.00
C PHE A 39 -6.05 7.12 -2.75
N MET A 40 -5.84 7.75 -3.91
CA MET A 40 -6.94 8.19 -4.75
C MET A 40 -7.84 7.00 -5.15
N PRO A 41 -9.16 7.20 -5.30
CA PRO A 41 -10.05 6.10 -5.69
C PRO A 41 -9.59 5.48 -7.01
N LEU A 42 -9.52 4.14 -7.02
CA LEU A 42 -9.16 3.36 -8.19
C LEU A 42 -10.43 2.78 -8.81
N GLU A 43 -10.62 2.98 -10.11
CA GLU A 43 -11.75 2.41 -10.83
C GLU A 43 -11.45 0.98 -11.28
N GLY A 44 -12.49 0.14 -11.38
CA GLY A 44 -12.37 -1.21 -11.92
C GLY A 44 -11.71 -2.23 -10.99
N LEU A 45 -11.54 -1.90 -9.70
CA LEU A 45 -11.10 -2.88 -8.70
C LEU A 45 -12.09 -4.04 -8.61
N ARG A 46 -11.55 -5.26 -8.70
CA ARG A 46 -12.35 -6.51 -8.66
C ARG A 46 -12.34 -7.18 -7.30
N THR A 47 -11.57 -6.64 -6.35
CA THR A 47 -11.30 -7.22 -5.04
C THR A 47 -11.60 -6.22 -3.93
N ASP A 48 -12.09 -6.71 -2.80
CA ASP A 48 -12.34 -5.88 -1.62
C ASP A 48 -11.04 -5.43 -0.94
N ALA A 49 -9.97 -6.22 -1.06
CA ALA A 49 -8.67 -5.92 -0.49
C ALA A 49 -7.72 -5.30 -1.52
N VAL A 50 -7.01 -4.26 -1.10
CA VAL A 50 -5.90 -3.63 -1.83
C VAL A 50 -4.62 -3.91 -1.07
N PHE A 51 -3.62 -4.45 -1.76
CA PHE A 51 -2.27 -4.55 -1.22
C PHE A 51 -1.47 -3.32 -1.66
N ASN A 52 -1.09 -2.49 -0.69
CA ASN A 52 -0.34 -1.28 -0.91
C ASN A 52 1.12 -1.52 -0.47
N VAL A 53 2.06 -1.19 -1.35
CA VAL A 53 3.49 -1.48 -1.16
C VAL A 53 4.33 -0.35 -1.74
N ASP A 54 5.40 0.03 -1.05
CA ASP A 54 6.38 0.96 -1.59
C ASP A 54 7.24 0.27 -2.66
N ASP A 55 7.77 1.04 -3.61
CA ASP A 55 8.53 0.56 -4.77
C ASP A 55 9.94 0.02 -4.42
N ASP A 56 10.39 0.26 -3.20
CA ASP A 56 11.64 -0.24 -2.61
C ASP A 56 11.44 -1.44 -1.68
N VAL A 57 10.22 -1.99 -1.57
CA VAL A 57 9.88 -3.12 -0.70
C VAL A 57 9.52 -4.37 -1.49
N GLU A 58 10.23 -5.46 -1.20
CA GLU A 58 9.92 -6.80 -1.71
C GLU A 58 9.36 -7.68 -0.57
N VAL A 59 8.08 -8.06 -0.67
CA VAL A 59 7.42 -8.93 0.32
C VAL A 59 7.39 -10.38 -0.17
N THR A 60 7.80 -11.31 0.69
CA THR A 60 7.80 -12.73 0.32
C THR A 60 6.39 -13.27 0.06
N CYS A 61 6.24 -14.19 -0.88
CA CYS A 61 4.94 -14.82 -1.17
C CYS A 61 4.31 -15.48 0.06
N ASN A 62 5.12 -16.01 0.98
CA ASN A 62 4.62 -16.59 2.23
C ASN A 62 4.08 -15.52 3.17
N ALA A 63 4.74 -14.37 3.28
CA ALA A 63 4.24 -13.24 4.05
C ALA A 63 2.95 -12.68 3.44
N LEU A 64 2.85 -12.54 2.12
CA LEU A 64 1.61 -12.10 1.44
C LEU A 64 0.46 -13.10 1.65
N LYS A 65 0.72 -14.39 1.46
CA LYS A 65 -0.27 -15.46 1.67
C LYS A 65 -0.68 -15.58 3.12
N LEU A 66 0.25 -15.33 4.05
CA LEU A 66 -0.11 -15.15 5.43
C LEU A 66 -1.03 -13.93 5.43
N ALA A 67 -0.52 -12.70 5.24
CA ALA A 67 -1.15 -11.36 5.37
C ALA A 67 -2.48 -11.09 4.62
N HIS A 68 -2.87 -11.96 3.68
CA HIS A 68 -4.22 -12.00 3.11
C HIS A 68 -5.23 -12.98 3.78
N LYS A 69 -4.80 -14.07 4.44
CA LYS A 69 -5.70 -15.06 5.06
C LYS A 69 -6.34 -14.57 6.36
N ASN A 70 -7.66 -14.70 6.50
CA ASN A 70 -8.41 -14.38 7.74
C ASN A 70 -8.07 -15.21 9.02
N ARG A 71 -6.88 -15.82 9.14
CA ARG A 71 -6.39 -16.54 10.31
C ARG A 71 -4.95 -16.12 10.64
N TRP A 72 -4.85 -15.18 11.57
CA TRP A 72 -3.62 -14.53 12.01
C TRP A 72 -3.15 -15.10 13.34
N THR A 73 -1.83 -15.28 13.47
CA THR A 73 -1.20 -15.21 14.80
C THR A 73 -0.70 -13.79 14.96
N VAL A 74 -1.41 -13.02 15.79
CA VAL A 74 -1.04 -11.63 16.09
C VAL A 74 0.06 -11.60 17.14
N TRP A 75 0.87 -10.55 17.09
CA TRP A 75 1.85 -10.31 18.14
C TRP A 75 1.12 -9.89 19.43
N LEU A 76 1.24 -10.70 20.47
CA LEU A 76 0.54 -10.48 21.74
C LEU A 76 1.39 -9.70 22.75
N THR A 77 2.67 -9.46 22.46
CA THR A 77 3.64 -8.94 23.43
C THR A 77 4.28 -7.64 22.99
N GLY A 78 3.46 -6.60 22.83
CA GLY A 78 3.89 -5.21 22.78
C GLY A 78 2.84 -4.32 22.12
N GLN A 79 3.00 -3.00 22.27
CA GLN A 79 1.98 -2.03 21.93
C GLN A 79 2.37 -1.25 20.67
N TYR A 80 1.45 -1.19 19.72
CA TYR A 80 1.53 -0.34 18.54
C TYR A 80 0.14 0.23 18.28
N SER A 81 0.08 1.47 17.77
CA SER A 81 -1.16 2.14 17.38
C SER A 81 -1.24 2.41 15.88
N ILE A 82 -0.13 2.22 15.17
CA ILE A 82 0.04 2.57 13.75
C ILE A 82 0.73 1.40 13.05
N ILE A 83 0.23 1.06 11.86
CA ILE A 83 0.90 0.20 10.88
C ILE A 83 1.11 1.04 9.63
N LEU A 84 2.34 1.11 9.14
CA LEU A 84 2.66 1.89 7.95
C LEU A 84 2.06 1.23 6.70
N THR A 85 1.60 2.03 5.75
CA THR A 85 1.04 1.56 4.47
C THR A 85 2.11 1.08 3.48
N LYS A 86 3.39 1.10 3.87
CA LYS A 86 4.56 0.64 3.10
C LYS A 86 4.49 -0.84 2.69
N ALA A 87 3.78 -1.66 3.46
CA ALA A 87 3.45 -3.05 3.10
C ALA A 87 2.19 -3.48 3.86
N CYS A 88 1.01 -3.11 3.34
CA CYS A 88 -0.25 -3.27 4.07
C CYS A 88 -1.39 -3.74 3.16
N PHE A 89 -2.23 -4.64 3.68
CA PHE A 89 -3.54 -4.93 3.12
C PHE A 89 -4.59 -4.04 3.78
N MET A 90 -5.45 -3.43 2.98
CA MET A 90 -6.56 -2.60 3.45
C MET A 90 -7.80 -2.82 2.59
N HIS A 91 -8.99 -2.48 3.10
CA HIS A 91 -10.22 -2.54 2.31
C HIS A 91 -10.23 -1.40 1.27
N GLN A 92 -10.74 -1.65 0.07
CA GLN A 92 -10.78 -0.67 -1.02
C GLN A 92 -11.56 0.60 -0.66
N ASP A 93 -12.61 0.48 0.16
CA ASP A 93 -13.41 1.62 0.64
C ASP A 93 -12.57 2.63 1.43
N TYR A 94 -11.42 2.23 1.98
CA TYR A 94 -10.53 3.16 2.69
C TYR A 94 -9.80 4.12 1.74
N LEU A 95 -9.69 3.81 0.45
CA LEU A 95 -9.21 4.75 -0.57
C LEU A 95 -10.20 5.91 -0.76
N ASP A 96 -11.50 5.59 -0.84
CA ASP A 96 -12.57 6.58 -0.91
C ASP A 96 -12.68 7.39 0.38
N LEU A 97 -12.66 6.71 1.53
CA LEU A 97 -12.64 7.36 2.85
C LEU A 97 -11.52 8.40 2.95
N TYR A 98 -10.29 8.02 2.59
CA TYR A 98 -9.14 8.92 2.62
C TYR A 98 -9.31 10.11 1.69
N SER A 99 -9.76 9.86 0.47
CA SER A 99 -9.79 10.90 -0.57
C SER A 99 -10.96 11.86 -0.45
N ASN A 100 -12.11 11.37 0.02
CA ASN A 100 -13.37 12.10 -0.04
C ASN A 100 -13.93 12.47 1.33
N GLN A 101 -13.54 11.78 2.40
CA GLN A 101 -14.10 12.01 3.74
C GLN A 101 -13.11 12.66 4.72
N VAL A 102 -11.81 12.55 4.47
CA VAL A 102 -10.80 13.25 5.27
C VAL A 102 -10.86 14.76 5.01
N PRO A 103 -10.81 15.61 6.06
CA PRO A 103 -10.75 17.06 5.90
C PRO A 103 -9.62 17.49 4.97
N LYS A 104 -9.94 18.36 4.01
CA LYS A 104 -8.98 18.83 2.99
C LYS A 104 -7.72 19.46 3.58
N ASP A 105 -7.83 20.12 4.74
CA ASP A 105 -6.68 20.72 5.41
C ASP A 105 -5.62 19.70 5.85
N LEU A 106 -6.04 18.47 6.18
CA LEU A 106 -5.13 17.38 6.51
C LEU A 106 -4.46 16.81 5.26
N LEU A 107 -5.20 16.65 4.17
CA LEU A 107 -4.62 16.26 2.87
C LEU A 107 -3.60 17.28 2.37
N LEU A 108 -3.90 18.58 2.57
CA LEU A 108 -2.98 19.68 2.27
C LEU A 108 -1.77 19.70 3.21
N TYR A 109 -1.91 19.28 4.47
CA TYR A 109 -0.77 19.12 5.37
C TYR A 109 0.18 18.05 4.85
N VAL A 110 -0.33 16.87 4.50
CA VAL A 110 0.46 15.78 3.89
C VAL A 110 1.16 16.25 2.62
N GLU A 111 0.45 16.99 1.76
CA GLU A 111 1.04 17.54 0.54
C GLU A 111 2.23 18.47 0.83
N ARG A 112 2.05 19.40 1.78
CA ARG A 112 3.09 20.38 2.13
C ARG A 112 4.30 19.74 2.79
N GLN A 113 4.08 18.77 3.68
CA GLN A 113 5.16 18.09 4.38
C GLN A 113 5.82 16.99 3.53
N ARG A 114 5.17 16.55 2.45
CA ARG A 114 5.57 15.38 1.67
C ARG A 114 5.86 14.17 2.58
N ASN A 115 4.99 13.96 3.56
CA ASN A 115 5.12 12.94 4.60
C ASN A 115 3.74 12.70 5.27
N CYS A 116 3.67 11.67 6.11
CA CYS A 116 2.55 11.40 7.03
C CYS A 116 1.23 11.00 6.37
N GLU A 117 1.23 10.61 5.09
CA GLU A 117 0.06 10.06 4.40
C GLU A 117 -0.39 8.73 5.03
N ASP A 118 0.58 7.92 5.46
CA ASP A 118 0.38 6.65 6.17
C ASP A 118 -0.25 6.87 7.56
N ILE A 119 0.25 7.84 8.30
CA ILE A 119 -0.30 8.25 9.60
C ILE A 119 -1.73 8.75 9.41
N LEU A 120 -1.98 9.63 8.44
CA LEU A 120 -3.31 10.16 8.17
C LEU A 120 -4.29 9.05 7.79
N MET A 121 -3.87 8.09 6.96
CA MET A 121 -4.66 6.91 6.63
C MET A 121 -5.03 6.11 7.88
N GLN A 122 -4.07 5.88 8.78
CA GLN A 122 -4.30 5.16 10.03
C GLN A 122 -5.29 5.89 10.94
N PHE A 123 -5.21 7.21 11.05
CA PHE A 123 -6.20 8.01 11.78
C PHE A 123 -7.59 7.92 11.15
N ALA A 124 -7.70 8.00 9.82
CA ALA A 124 -8.96 7.92 9.11
C ALA A 124 -9.65 6.56 9.35
N VAL A 125 -8.92 5.46 9.15
CA VAL A 125 -9.44 4.10 9.34
C VAL A 125 -9.79 3.83 10.81
N SER A 126 -8.93 4.20 11.75
CA SER A 126 -9.19 4.00 13.18
C SER A 126 -10.39 4.83 13.65
N ASN A 127 -10.55 6.05 13.13
CA ASN A 127 -11.71 6.88 13.44
C ASN A 127 -13.01 6.29 12.87
N ALA A 128 -12.99 5.74 11.67
CA ALA A 128 -14.15 5.13 11.04
C ALA A 128 -14.56 3.80 11.72
N THR A 129 -13.58 2.94 12.04
CA THR A 129 -13.83 1.59 12.54
C THR A 129 -13.91 1.50 14.07
N LYS A 130 -13.27 2.44 14.78
CA LYS A 130 -13.00 2.35 16.23
C LYS A 130 -12.20 1.10 16.63
N LEU A 131 -11.43 0.54 15.70
CA LEU A 131 -10.60 -0.64 15.91
C LEU A 131 -9.11 -0.32 15.72
N PRO A 132 -8.22 -1.03 16.43
CA PRO A 132 -6.78 -0.91 16.20
C PRO A 132 -6.37 -1.60 14.88
N PRO A 133 -5.22 -1.22 14.30
CA PRO A 133 -4.65 -1.97 13.18
C PRO A 133 -4.15 -3.34 13.64
N VAL A 134 -3.92 -4.23 12.68
CA VAL A 134 -3.41 -5.58 12.91
C VAL A 134 -2.02 -5.71 12.32
N TRP A 135 -1.04 -6.08 13.15
CA TRP A 135 0.29 -6.49 12.70
C TRP A 135 0.33 -7.98 12.40
N VAL A 136 0.99 -8.34 11.30
CA VAL A 136 1.24 -9.72 10.89
C VAL A 136 2.73 -9.94 10.73
N ALA A 137 3.28 -10.96 11.39
CA ALA A 137 4.69 -11.31 11.26
C ALA A 137 4.97 -11.84 9.84
N GLY A 138 5.88 -11.21 9.11
CA GLY A 138 6.23 -11.64 7.75
C GLY A 138 7.62 -11.17 7.33
N SER A 139 8.25 -11.92 6.43
CA SER A 139 9.54 -11.56 5.84
C SER A 139 9.34 -10.65 4.63
N TYR A 140 10.09 -9.56 4.61
CA TYR A 140 10.22 -8.61 3.50
C TYR A 140 11.66 -8.09 3.43
N VAL A 141 12.02 -7.51 2.30
CA VAL A 141 13.29 -6.79 2.07
C VAL A 141 12.95 -5.34 1.78
N ASP A 142 13.67 -4.42 2.43
CA ASP A 142 13.55 -2.98 2.20
C ASP A 142 14.88 -2.47 1.64
N THR A 143 14.85 -2.02 0.39
CA THR A 143 16.02 -1.52 -0.35
C THR A 143 16.19 0.00 -0.25
N GLY A 144 15.22 0.70 0.38
CA GLY A 144 15.18 2.15 0.52
C GLY A 144 16.09 2.72 1.60
N TRP A 145 16.85 1.87 2.31
CA TRP A 145 17.63 2.25 3.51
C TRP A 145 18.63 3.38 3.31
N TYR A 146 19.16 3.57 2.09
CA TYR A 146 20.21 4.55 1.83
C TYR A 146 19.70 5.87 1.23
N ASN A 147 18.63 5.83 0.42
CA ASN A 147 18.17 6.98 -0.37
C ASN A 147 16.66 7.22 -0.30
N GLY A 148 15.95 6.52 0.58
CA GLY A 148 14.52 6.69 0.78
C GLY A 148 14.17 8.03 1.44
N ILE A 149 12.92 8.45 1.33
CA ILE A 149 12.42 9.70 1.93
C ILE A 149 12.68 9.73 3.46
N SER A 150 12.70 8.57 4.10
CA SER A 150 13.00 8.38 5.52
C SER A 150 14.42 8.79 5.95
N THR A 151 15.38 8.86 5.03
CA THR A 151 16.78 9.22 5.35
C THR A 151 17.04 10.72 5.29
N THR A 152 16.05 11.51 4.84
CA THR A 152 16.16 12.95 4.73
C THR A 152 16.11 13.63 6.11
N GLY A 153 16.88 14.71 6.29
CA GLY A 153 16.87 15.47 7.53
C GLY A 153 15.49 16.07 7.81
N GLY A 154 15.01 15.94 9.05
CA GLY A 154 13.69 16.42 9.45
C GLY A 154 12.52 15.46 9.17
N HIS A 155 12.77 14.31 8.54
CA HIS A 155 11.71 13.33 8.25
C HIS A 155 10.97 12.86 9.50
N ALA A 156 11.71 12.57 10.57
CA ALA A 156 11.13 12.14 11.83
C ALA A 156 10.41 13.28 12.57
N ASP A 157 10.93 14.51 12.48
CA ASP A 157 10.43 15.66 13.22
C ASP A 157 9.00 16.05 12.82
N VAL A 158 8.61 15.79 11.57
CA VAL A 158 7.25 16.06 11.07
C VAL A 158 6.25 14.93 11.37
N ARG A 159 6.73 13.81 11.94
CA ARG A 159 5.90 12.63 12.30
C ARG A 159 5.50 12.60 13.77
N TYR A 160 6.05 13.47 14.62
CA TYR A 160 5.78 13.54 16.06
C TYR A 160 5.02 14.81 16.45
#